data_AF-A0A3R9PDS2-F1
#
_entry.id   AF-A0A3R9PDS2-F1
#
_cell.length_a   1.000
_cell.length_b   1.000
_cell.length_c   1.000
_cell.angle_alpha   90.00
_cell.angle_beta   90.00
_cell.angle_gamma   90.00
#
_symmetry.space_group_name_H-M   'P 1'
#
loop_
_entity.id
_entity.type
_entity.pdbx_description
1 polymer ?
#
loop_
_entity_poly.entity_id
_entity_poly.type
_entity_poly.pdbx_seq_one_letter_code
_entity_poly.pdbx_strand_id
1 'polypeptide(L)'
;MHTGMKKVFLRTLAIILLLLAVLVVNTIWFKPFFIRAFYERVFAEFAFDSPELLSRLRLVEGIGIQRHNRKLNDASEAEATRQIAKLRETLATLHRYDTTGLRGQDRLNYQVLDWYLTNEVAGTAFRYDNYPVNQMFGVQNDFPSFMADVHQVHSRRDADYYNERLAAVRVKFAQVLEGLKVREQHGVVPPTFVIDKVLAEMSGLVAQVPEQSILYTSLVEKLHKVKALNATEQAEILAETKRQIIGNVYPAYQELIAYFTALRPRSTTDAGVWKFPDGKAYYAYCLRQYTTTNLSAAQIHALGLSEVARITAEMRTILQAEKVAGADSVGPTMVRLGEEPRFSYPDTDSGRSQILADYRRILAEVDKGLSSAFRIRPNAALEVRRVPEFKQKTAPGAYYEPAALDGSRPGVFYANLYDVKATPKFGMRTLAYHEGIPGHHFQIGIAQELQGLPTFRTVIPFPTYGEGWALYAERLASELGFEKDPYDNLGRLRAELFRAVRLVVDTGIHDQRWTREQAISYMRRTTGMALSDVTAEIERYIVMPGQACAYKVGMLKILELRERAKQQLGPKFDLRDFHDAVLKNGGLPLEILEQVVNDYIKVKKAAA
;
A
#
# COMPACT_ATOMS: atom_id res chain seq x y z
N MET A 1 26.71 48.93 -35.48
CA MET A 1 26.60 48.34 -34.13
C MET A 1 25.69 47.10 -34.05
N HIS A 2 24.68 46.91 -34.92
CA HIS A 2 23.76 45.76 -34.82
C HIS A 2 24.33 44.36 -35.12
N THR A 3 25.36 44.24 -35.96
CA THR A 3 25.94 42.94 -36.37
C THR A 3 26.85 42.30 -35.31
N GLY A 4 27.48 43.11 -34.46
CA GLY A 4 28.33 42.62 -33.35
C GLY A 4 27.54 41.97 -32.23
N MET A 5 26.44 42.62 -31.79
CA MET A 5 25.54 42.07 -30.77
C MET A 5 24.88 40.77 -31.22
N LYS A 6 24.49 40.64 -32.50
CA LYS A 6 23.91 39.40 -33.03
C LYS A 6 24.91 38.23 -33.00
N LYS A 7 26.18 38.47 -33.32
CA LYS A 7 27.24 37.45 -33.24
C LYS A 7 27.55 37.03 -31.81
N VAL A 8 27.59 37.99 -30.87
CA VAL A 8 27.77 37.69 -29.43
C VAL A 8 26.58 36.88 -28.92
N PHE A 9 25.34 37.31 -29.22
CA PHE A 9 24.13 36.59 -28.84
C PHE A 9 24.11 35.15 -29.39
N LEU A 10 24.40 34.96 -30.68
CA LEU A 10 24.44 33.63 -31.30
C LEU A 10 25.53 32.73 -30.70
N ARG A 11 26.70 33.27 -30.36
CA ARG A 11 27.77 32.53 -29.68
C ARG A 11 27.38 32.14 -28.27
N THR A 12 26.80 33.07 -27.50
CA THR A 12 26.30 32.79 -26.15
C THR A 12 25.21 31.73 -26.18
N LEU A 13 24.27 31.81 -27.13
CA LEU A 13 23.22 30.80 -27.30
C LEU A 13 23.80 29.44 -27.67
N ALA A 14 24.78 29.38 -28.59
CA ALA A 14 25.45 28.13 -28.95
C ALA A 14 26.20 27.50 -27.76
N ILE A 15 26.85 28.30 -26.93
CA ILE A 15 27.51 27.83 -25.71
C ILE A 15 26.48 27.31 -24.72
N ILE A 16 25.36 28.01 -24.51
CA ILE A 16 24.26 27.55 -23.63
C ILE A 16 23.70 26.21 -24.14
N LEU A 17 23.43 26.08 -25.45
CA LEU A 17 22.93 24.84 -26.04
C LEU A 17 23.94 23.70 -25.91
N LEU A 18 25.23 23.97 -26.09
CA LEU A 18 26.28 22.97 -25.90
C LEU A 18 26.37 22.53 -24.43
N LEU A 19 26.34 23.48 -23.48
CA LEU A 19 26.34 23.17 -22.05
C LEU A 19 25.10 22.38 -21.64
N LEU A 20 23.93 22.72 -22.18
CA LEU A 20 22.69 21.95 -21.99
C LEU A 20 22.82 20.54 -22.58
N ALA A 21 23.38 20.40 -23.79
CA ALA A 21 23.62 19.10 -24.40
C ALA A 21 24.59 18.25 -23.54
N VAL A 22 25.69 18.82 -23.04
CA VAL A 22 26.61 18.15 -22.12
C VAL A 22 25.90 17.74 -20.82
N LEU A 23 25.06 18.61 -20.26
CA LEU A 23 24.30 18.31 -19.04
C LEU A 23 23.30 17.16 -19.27
N VAL A 24 22.58 17.17 -20.38
CA VAL A 24 21.65 16.11 -20.78
C VAL A 24 22.40 14.80 -21.00
N VAL A 25 23.52 14.84 -21.73
CA VAL A 25 24.35 13.66 -21.99
C VAL A 25 24.91 13.08 -20.69
N ASN A 26 25.46 13.92 -19.82
CA ASN A 26 25.94 13.50 -18.51
C ASN A 26 24.83 12.89 -17.65
N THR A 27 23.64 13.49 -17.66
CA THR A 27 22.50 13.00 -16.88
C THR A 27 22.05 11.64 -17.39
N ILE A 28 21.95 11.43 -18.70
CA ILE A 28 21.44 10.17 -19.27
C ILE A 28 22.47 9.03 -19.18
N TRP A 29 23.73 9.29 -19.52
CA TRP A 29 24.72 8.21 -19.73
C TRP A 29 25.82 8.09 -18.67
N PHE A 30 25.92 9.03 -17.72
CA PHE A 30 27.01 9.05 -16.73
C PHE A 30 26.47 9.30 -15.32
N LYS A 31 27.35 9.42 -14.31
CA LYS A 31 26.96 9.94 -12.99
C LYS A 31 26.52 11.42 -13.17
N PRO A 32 25.27 11.79 -12.89
CA PRO A 32 24.82 13.17 -13.03
C PRO A 32 25.64 14.13 -12.16
N PHE A 33 26.02 15.31 -12.67
CA PHE A 33 26.79 16.27 -11.88
C PHE A 33 26.08 16.70 -10.59
N PHE A 34 24.76 16.84 -10.65
CA PHE A 34 23.92 17.21 -9.51
C PHE A 34 23.15 16.01 -9.01
N ILE A 35 23.21 15.75 -7.70
CA ILE A 35 22.49 14.63 -7.09
C ILE A 35 20.97 14.72 -7.29
N ARG A 36 20.43 15.95 -7.37
CA ARG A 36 19.01 16.14 -7.69
C ARG A 36 18.64 15.61 -9.08
N ALA A 37 19.51 15.80 -10.08
CA ALA A 37 19.28 15.22 -11.42
C ALA A 37 19.38 13.69 -11.38
N PHE A 38 20.22 13.13 -10.52
CA PHE A 38 20.26 11.69 -10.27
C PHE A 38 18.96 11.15 -9.68
N TYR A 39 18.38 11.82 -8.68
CA TYR A 39 17.10 11.42 -8.10
C TYR A 39 15.97 11.34 -9.15
N GLU A 40 15.84 12.39 -9.97
CA GLU A 40 14.79 12.43 -11.00
C GLU A 40 15.03 11.41 -12.11
N ARG A 41 16.30 11.18 -12.47
CA ARG A 41 16.64 10.12 -13.42
C ARG A 41 16.27 8.74 -12.90
N VAL A 42 16.61 8.41 -11.65
CA VAL A 42 16.28 7.12 -11.04
C VAL A 42 14.77 6.90 -11.05
N PHE A 43 13.99 7.94 -10.68
CA PHE A 43 12.54 7.87 -10.73
C PHE A 43 12.02 7.66 -12.16
N ALA A 44 12.50 8.44 -13.13
CA ALA A 44 12.09 8.30 -14.53
C ALA A 44 12.42 6.91 -15.08
N GLU A 45 13.64 6.43 -14.86
CA GLU A 45 14.09 5.10 -15.24
C GLU A 45 13.22 3.99 -14.65
N PHE A 46 12.88 4.09 -13.36
CA PHE A 46 11.99 3.13 -12.70
C PHE A 46 10.58 3.16 -13.31
N ALA A 47 10.04 4.35 -13.58
CA ALA A 47 8.73 4.49 -14.21
C ALA A 47 8.72 3.92 -15.64
N PHE A 48 9.69 4.30 -16.48
CA PHE A 48 9.75 3.89 -17.88
C PHE A 48 10.08 2.40 -18.09
N ASP A 49 10.71 1.74 -17.13
CA ASP A 49 10.92 0.30 -17.15
C ASP A 49 9.63 -0.50 -16.86
N SER A 50 8.57 0.15 -16.36
CA SER A 50 7.29 -0.49 -16.04
C SER A 50 6.11 0.17 -16.77
N PRO A 51 5.72 -0.35 -17.96
CA PRO A 51 4.56 0.15 -18.69
C PRO A 51 3.26 0.18 -17.88
N GLU A 52 3.04 -0.79 -16.98
CA GLU A 52 1.85 -0.83 -16.13
C GLU A 52 1.91 0.24 -15.03
N LEU A 53 3.09 0.53 -14.48
CA LEU A 53 3.28 1.63 -13.53
C LEU A 53 3.03 2.99 -14.20
N LEU A 54 3.53 3.21 -15.42
CA LEU A 54 3.24 4.45 -16.17
C LEU A 54 1.74 4.67 -16.34
N SER A 55 0.98 3.62 -16.68
CA SER A 55 -0.49 3.72 -16.78
C SER A 55 -1.15 4.08 -15.45
N ARG A 56 -0.58 3.67 -14.31
CA ARG A 56 -1.10 4.03 -12.97
C ARG A 56 -0.79 5.47 -12.62
N LEU A 57 0.44 5.92 -12.90
CA LEU A 57 0.92 7.25 -12.53
C LEU A 57 0.34 8.36 -13.43
N ARG A 58 0.00 8.04 -14.69
CA ARG A 58 -0.55 8.97 -15.68
C ARG A 58 0.28 10.23 -15.95
N LEU A 59 1.60 10.15 -15.75
CA LEU A 59 2.49 11.32 -15.79
C LEU A 59 2.82 11.79 -17.21
N VAL A 60 2.65 10.94 -18.23
CA VAL A 60 3.21 11.18 -19.57
C VAL A 60 2.14 11.24 -20.67
N GLU A 61 0.91 10.88 -20.34
CA GLU A 61 -0.24 10.90 -21.24
C GLU A 61 -0.63 12.32 -21.63
N GLY A 62 -0.52 13.27 -20.69
CA GLY A 62 -0.80 14.70 -20.93
C GLY A 62 0.16 15.36 -21.92
N ILE A 63 1.35 14.78 -22.14
CA ILE A 63 2.34 15.22 -23.13
C ILE A 63 2.38 14.32 -24.38
N GLY A 64 1.39 13.43 -24.55
CA GLY A 64 1.19 12.61 -25.75
C GLY A 64 1.96 11.27 -25.80
N ILE A 65 2.67 10.88 -24.73
CA ILE A 65 3.33 9.58 -24.66
C ILE A 65 2.32 8.55 -24.15
N GLN A 66 1.84 7.67 -25.03
CA GLN A 66 0.75 6.73 -24.71
C GLN A 66 1.05 5.28 -25.14
N ARG A 67 2.18 5.04 -25.82
CA ARG A 67 2.54 3.72 -26.36
C ARG A 67 2.88 2.67 -25.28
N HIS A 68 3.05 3.07 -24.02
CA HIS A 68 3.16 2.13 -22.90
C HIS A 68 1.81 1.46 -22.59
N ASN A 69 0.68 2.10 -22.94
CA ASN A 69 -0.67 1.58 -22.66
C ASN A 69 -1.02 0.29 -23.42
N ARG A 70 -0.24 -0.12 -24.41
CA ARG A 70 -0.35 -1.42 -25.10
C ARG A 70 0.52 -2.54 -24.52
N LYS A 71 1.45 -2.21 -23.61
CA LYS A 71 2.41 -3.18 -23.07
C LYS A 71 2.03 -3.61 -21.66
N LEU A 72 2.37 -4.86 -21.32
CA LEU A 72 2.47 -5.35 -19.94
C LEU A 72 3.95 -5.33 -19.52
N ASN A 73 4.21 -5.37 -18.21
CA ASN A 73 5.57 -5.51 -17.71
C ASN A 73 6.19 -6.85 -18.15
N ASP A 74 7.49 -6.86 -18.41
CA ASP A 74 8.26 -8.08 -18.62
C ASP A 74 8.50 -8.76 -17.25
N ALA A 75 8.00 -9.99 -17.11
CA ALA A 75 8.07 -10.78 -15.88
C ALA A 75 9.15 -11.87 -15.94
N SER A 76 10.05 -11.84 -16.94
CA SER A 76 11.07 -12.88 -17.14
C SER A 76 12.18 -12.85 -16.10
N GLU A 77 12.86 -13.98 -15.92
CA GLU A 77 14.05 -14.09 -15.07
C GLU A 77 15.22 -13.22 -15.57
N ALA A 78 15.29 -13.00 -16.89
CA ALA A 78 16.27 -12.13 -17.52
C ALA A 78 16.04 -10.66 -17.12
N GLU A 79 14.79 -10.19 -17.20
CA GLU A 79 14.42 -8.84 -16.77
C GLU A 79 14.65 -8.66 -15.26
N ALA A 80 14.24 -9.62 -14.43
CA ALA A 80 14.50 -9.57 -12.99
C ALA A 80 16.01 -9.45 -12.68
N THR A 81 16.85 -10.17 -13.42
CA THR A 81 18.32 -10.09 -13.28
C THR A 81 18.87 -8.74 -13.72
N ARG A 82 18.36 -8.17 -14.83
CA ARG A 82 18.71 -6.82 -15.29
C ARG A 82 18.34 -5.76 -14.25
N GLN A 83 17.15 -5.87 -13.66
CA GLN A 83 16.68 -4.94 -12.62
C GLN A 83 17.53 -5.00 -11.35
N ILE A 84 17.93 -6.21 -10.90
CA ILE A 84 18.85 -6.38 -9.77
C ILE A 84 20.20 -5.72 -10.05
N ALA A 85 20.75 -5.91 -11.25
CA ALA A 85 22.02 -5.28 -11.64
C ALA A 85 21.91 -3.74 -11.64
N LYS A 86 20.83 -3.20 -12.24
CA LYS A 86 20.55 -1.76 -12.27
C LYS A 86 20.37 -1.18 -10.87
N LEU A 87 19.67 -1.89 -9.98
CA LEU A 87 19.49 -1.48 -8.59
C LEU A 87 20.83 -1.36 -7.85
N ARG A 88 21.72 -2.35 -8.00
CA ARG A 88 23.07 -2.32 -7.41
C ARG A 88 23.92 -1.19 -7.98
N GLU A 89 23.87 -0.97 -9.30
CA GLU A 89 24.57 0.15 -9.95
C GLU A 89 24.03 1.51 -9.48
N THR A 90 22.72 1.61 -9.29
CA THR A 90 22.07 2.83 -8.78
C THR A 90 22.55 3.14 -7.36
N LEU A 91 22.56 2.15 -6.47
CA LEU A 91 23.10 2.31 -5.11
C LEU A 91 24.59 2.71 -5.12
N ALA A 92 25.40 2.01 -5.91
CA ALA A 92 26.82 2.33 -6.05
C ALA A 92 27.05 3.74 -6.61
N THR A 93 26.19 4.21 -7.52
CA THR A 93 26.24 5.58 -8.06
C THR A 93 25.86 6.62 -7.01
N LEU A 94 24.83 6.34 -6.19
CA LEU A 94 24.46 7.20 -5.06
C LEU A 94 25.62 7.37 -4.08
N HIS A 95 26.31 6.28 -3.73
CA HIS A 95 27.47 6.30 -2.81
C HIS A 95 28.70 7.05 -3.33
N ARG A 96 28.74 7.39 -4.63
CA ARG A 96 29.83 8.19 -5.20
C ARG A 96 29.66 9.69 -5.00
N TYR A 97 28.50 10.17 -4.52
CA TYR A 97 28.31 11.60 -4.24
C TYR A 97 28.98 11.99 -2.91
N ASP A 98 29.66 13.14 -2.90
CA ASP A 98 30.18 13.69 -1.65
C ASP A 98 29.00 14.16 -0.78
N THR A 99 28.94 13.64 0.44
CA THR A 99 27.89 13.95 1.41
C THR A 99 28.36 14.98 2.45
N THR A 100 29.64 15.38 2.39
CA THR A 100 30.23 16.34 3.30
C THR A 100 29.56 17.70 3.11
N GLY A 101 28.97 18.22 4.19
CA GLY A 101 28.27 19.50 4.16
C GLY A 101 26.81 19.44 3.70
N LEU A 102 26.24 18.27 3.35
CA LEU A 102 24.80 18.15 3.14
C LEU A 102 24.02 18.54 4.40
N ARG A 103 23.02 19.41 4.25
CA ARG A 103 22.20 19.94 5.35
C ARG A 103 20.72 19.89 4.99
N GLY A 104 19.85 19.97 6.00
CA GLY A 104 18.41 20.06 5.81
C GLY A 104 17.86 18.96 4.89
N GLN A 105 17.08 19.37 3.89
CA GLN A 105 16.42 18.45 2.96
C GLN A 105 17.39 17.68 2.06
N ASP A 106 18.54 18.25 1.67
CA ASP A 106 19.49 17.53 0.79
C ASP A 106 20.08 16.31 1.50
N ARG A 107 20.42 16.46 2.78
CA ARG A 107 20.85 15.34 3.64
C ARG A 107 19.76 14.31 3.78
N LEU A 108 18.52 14.75 4.05
CA LEU A 108 17.38 13.86 4.25
C LEU A 108 17.05 13.06 2.98
N ASN A 109 17.06 13.71 1.81
CA ASN A 109 16.83 13.06 0.52
C ASN A 109 17.87 11.96 0.25
N TYR A 110 19.15 12.25 0.52
CA TYR A 110 20.21 11.25 0.38
C TYR A 110 19.94 10.05 1.29
N GLN A 111 19.73 10.29 2.60
CA GLN A 111 19.54 9.24 3.60
C GLN A 111 18.33 8.34 3.29
N VAL A 112 17.22 8.92 2.83
CA VAL A 112 16.01 8.16 2.51
C VAL A 112 16.23 7.26 1.30
N LEU A 113 16.82 7.79 0.22
CA LEU A 113 17.06 6.99 -0.97
C LEU A 113 18.14 5.93 -0.70
N ASP A 114 19.17 6.26 0.06
CA ASP A 114 20.22 5.33 0.49
C ASP A 114 19.64 4.16 1.31
N TRP A 115 18.80 4.48 2.31
CA TRP A 115 18.12 3.48 3.11
C TRP A 115 17.27 2.55 2.23
N TYR A 116 16.47 3.12 1.33
CA TYR A 116 15.58 2.37 0.45
C TYR A 116 16.38 1.44 -0.47
N LEU A 117 17.34 1.99 -1.23
CA LEU A 117 18.15 1.22 -2.17
C LEU A 117 18.99 0.16 -1.47
N THR A 118 19.56 0.46 -0.30
CA THR A 118 20.31 -0.51 0.50
C THR A 118 19.42 -1.69 0.91
N ASN A 119 18.20 -1.42 1.35
CA ASN A 119 17.28 -2.48 1.75
C ASN A 119 16.80 -3.29 0.53
N GLU A 120 16.46 -2.65 -0.59
CA GLU A 120 16.10 -3.33 -1.83
C GLU A 120 17.25 -4.24 -2.33
N VAL A 121 18.51 -3.77 -2.28
CA VAL A 121 19.69 -4.57 -2.66
C VAL A 121 19.85 -5.77 -1.73
N ALA A 122 19.66 -5.62 -0.43
CA ALA A 122 19.70 -6.71 0.52
C ALA A 122 18.63 -7.78 0.21
N GLY A 123 17.43 -7.35 -0.20
CA GLY A 123 16.33 -8.23 -0.60
C GLY A 123 16.64 -9.11 -1.79
N THR A 124 17.61 -8.75 -2.64
CA THR A 124 17.99 -9.55 -3.82
C THR A 124 18.53 -10.93 -3.47
N ALA A 125 19.03 -11.12 -2.24
CA ALA A 125 19.44 -12.43 -1.73
C ALA A 125 18.26 -13.40 -1.60
N PHE A 126 17.04 -12.87 -1.43
CA PHE A 126 15.82 -13.63 -1.17
C PHE A 126 14.83 -13.59 -2.35
N ARG A 127 15.32 -13.35 -3.59
CA ARG A 127 14.46 -13.13 -4.78
C ARG A 127 13.46 -14.26 -5.06
N TYR A 128 13.72 -15.47 -4.56
CA TYR A 128 12.88 -16.65 -4.75
C TYR A 128 12.05 -17.03 -3.50
N ASP A 129 12.27 -16.37 -2.37
CA ASP A 129 11.62 -16.70 -1.09
C ASP A 129 10.25 -16.01 -0.97
N ASN A 130 9.39 -16.16 -1.99
CA ASN A 130 8.06 -15.56 -2.00
C ASN A 130 7.06 -16.37 -2.83
N TYR A 131 5.78 -16.04 -2.68
CA TYR A 131 4.68 -16.62 -3.45
C TYR A 131 4.11 -15.56 -4.41
N PRO A 132 4.63 -15.41 -5.64
CA PRO A 132 4.21 -14.33 -6.55
C PRO A 132 2.80 -14.51 -7.12
N VAL A 133 2.20 -15.68 -6.91
CA VAL A 133 0.80 -15.99 -7.21
C VAL A 133 0.19 -16.55 -5.93
N ASN A 134 -0.70 -15.78 -5.30
CA ASN A 134 -1.39 -16.15 -4.07
C ASN A 134 -2.78 -15.47 -4.00
N GLN A 135 -3.57 -15.79 -2.99
CA GLN A 135 -4.95 -15.29 -2.88
C GLN A 135 -5.11 -13.76 -2.66
N MET A 136 -4.02 -13.06 -2.31
CA MET A 136 -4.04 -11.62 -2.04
C MET A 136 -3.64 -10.79 -3.26
N PHE A 137 -2.70 -11.29 -4.07
CA PHE A 137 -2.15 -10.60 -5.23
C PHE A 137 -1.47 -11.59 -6.18
N GLY A 138 -1.05 -11.09 -7.34
CA GLY A 138 -0.42 -11.87 -8.39
C GLY A 138 -1.11 -11.66 -9.72
N VAL A 139 -0.47 -12.12 -10.80
CA VAL A 139 -0.95 -11.84 -12.17
C VAL A 139 -2.38 -12.30 -12.41
N GLN A 140 -2.83 -13.36 -11.75
CA GLN A 140 -4.19 -13.89 -11.85
C GLN A 140 -5.26 -12.93 -11.32
N ASN A 141 -4.92 -12.08 -10.34
CA ASN A 141 -5.82 -11.12 -9.71
C ASN A 141 -5.58 -9.68 -10.21
N ASP A 142 -4.31 -9.31 -10.30
CA ASP A 142 -3.88 -7.95 -10.63
C ASP A 142 -4.18 -7.58 -12.08
N PHE A 143 -4.07 -8.53 -13.01
CA PHE A 143 -4.28 -8.25 -14.44
C PHE A 143 -5.74 -7.86 -14.75
N PRO A 144 -6.78 -8.64 -14.36
CA PRO A 144 -8.16 -8.22 -14.57
C PRO A 144 -8.50 -6.90 -13.88
N SER A 145 -8.04 -6.71 -12.64
CA SER A 145 -8.22 -5.46 -11.89
C SER A 145 -7.56 -4.26 -12.60
N PHE A 146 -6.34 -4.42 -13.10
CA PHE A 146 -5.63 -3.38 -13.83
C PHE A 146 -6.35 -2.98 -15.12
N MET A 147 -6.80 -3.97 -15.89
CA MET A 147 -7.54 -3.72 -17.13
C MET A 147 -8.88 -3.03 -16.85
N ALA A 148 -9.60 -3.43 -15.79
CA ALA A 148 -10.87 -2.83 -15.41
C ALA A 148 -10.72 -1.40 -14.86
N ASP A 149 -9.78 -1.16 -13.94
CA ASP A 149 -9.76 0.09 -13.16
C ASP A 149 -8.74 1.12 -13.67
N VAL A 150 -7.63 0.67 -14.26
CA VAL A 150 -6.49 1.55 -14.58
C VAL A 150 -6.37 1.85 -16.06
N HIS A 151 -6.51 0.84 -16.93
CA HIS A 151 -6.45 1.09 -18.37
C HIS A 151 -7.59 2.01 -18.81
N GLN A 152 -7.29 3.24 -19.21
CA GLN A 152 -8.29 4.19 -19.67
C GLN A 152 -8.63 3.98 -21.15
N VAL A 153 -9.89 4.18 -21.52
CA VAL A 153 -10.33 4.12 -22.91
C VAL A 153 -11.09 5.40 -23.23
N HIS A 154 -10.46 6.27 -24.02
CA HIS A 154 -11.04 7.55 -24.45
C HIS A 154 -11.19 7.63 -25.98
N SER A 155 -10.64 6.66 -26.71
CA SER A 155 -10.58 6.63 -28.17
C SER A 155 -10.49 5.19 -28.70
N ARG A 156 -10.66 5.01 -30.03
CA ARG A 156 -10.42 3.72 -30.72
C ARG A 156 -9.05 3.15 -30.39
N ARG A 157 -8.01 3.96 -30.49
CA ARG A 157 -6.62 3.56 -30.24
C ARG A 157 -6.42 3.02 -28.82
N ASP A 158 -7.05 3.63 -27.82
CA ASP A 158 -6.94 3.15 -26.44
C ASP A 158 -7.61 1.78 -26.30
N ALA A 159 -8.76 1.58 -26.95
CA ALA A 159 -9.42 0.29 -26.99
C ALA A 159 -8.60 -0.78 -27.76
N ASP A 160 -7.90 -0.40 -28.82
CA ASP A 160 -6.96 -1.29 -29.51
C ASP A 160 -5.78 -1.66 -28.59
N TYR A 161 -5.25 -0.70 -27.81
CA TYR A 161 -4.22 -0.95 -26.80
C TYR A 161 -4.71 -1.86 -25.67
N TYR A 162 -5.99 -1.79 -25.30
CA TYR A 162 -6.62 -2.74 -24.39
C TYR A 162 -6.52 -4.17 -24.93
N ASN A 163 -6.87 -4.37 -26.20
CA ASN A 163 -6.79 -5.67 -26.87
C ASN A 163 -5.34 -6.16 -27.04
N GLU A 164 -4.39 -5.27 -27.34
CA GLU A 164 -2.95 -5.62 -27.39
C GLU A 164 -2.45 -6.13 -26.02
N ARG A 165 -2.92 -5.56 -24.91
CA ARG A 165 -2.61 -6.09 -23.56
C ARG A 165 -3.22 -7.46 -23.31
N LEU A 166 -4.46 -7.70 -23.74
CA LEU A 166 -5.08 -9.03 -23.64
C LEU A 166 -4.27 -10.08 -24.42
N ALA A 167 -3.77 -9.71 -25.61
CA ALA A 167 -2.90 -10.58 -26.41
C ALA A 167 -1.56 -10.87 -25.70
N ALA A 168 -0.97 -9.86 -25.06
CA ALA A 168 0.31 -9.97 -24.36
C ALA A 168 0.27 -10.83 -23.07
N VAL A 169 -0.92 -11.18 -22.56
CA VAL A 169 -1.10 -11.99 -21.33
C VAL A 169 -0.34 -13.29 -21.41
N ARG A 170 -0.39 -13.99 -22.55
CA ARG A 170 0.24 -15.30 -22.71
C ARG A 170 1.74 -15.25 -22.46
N VAL A 171 2.41 -14.21 -22.94
CA VAL A 171 3.85 -14.01 -22.73
C VAL A 171 4.14 -13.76 -21.26
N LYS A 172 3.43 -12.80 -20.63
CA LYS A 172 3.66 -12.44 -19.22
C LYS A 172 3.39 -13.62 -18.28
N PHE A 173 2.32 -14.39 -18.51
CA PHE A 173 1.98 -15.55 -17.67
C PHE A 173 2.97 -16.70 -17.85
N ALA A 174 3.47 -16.94 -19.07
CA ALA A 174 4.53 -17.93 -19.31
C ALA A 174 5.83 -17.56 -18.57
N GLN A 175 6.19 -16.27 -18.56
CA GLN A 175 7.34 -15.76 -17.79
C GLN A 175 7.16 -15.94 -16.28
N VAL A 176 5.96 -15.66 -15.75
CA VAL A 176 5.63 -15.94 -14.33
C VAL A 176 5.74 -17.43 -14.03
N LEU A 177 5.25 -18.29 -14.92
CA LEU A 177 5.34 -19.74 -14.77
C LEU A 177 6.79 -20.23 -14.73
N GLU A 178 7.69 -19.64 -15.53
CA GLU A 178 9.13 -19.91 -15.44
C GLU A 178 9.68 -19.58 -14.05
N GLY A 179 9.40 -18.39 -13.53
CA GLY A 179 9.81 -17.97 -12.19
C GLY A 179 9.19 -18.82 -11.06
N LEU A 180 7.98 -19.36 -11.25
CA LEU A 180 7.36 -20.30 -10.31
C LEU A 180 8.10 -21.64 -10.26
N LYS A 181 8.51 -22.17 -11.42
CA LYS A 181 9.29 -23.41 -11.50
C LYS A 181 10.67 -23.28 -10.85
N VAL A 182 11.32 -22.12 -10.98
CA VAL A 182 12.58 -21.85 -10.27
C VAL A 182 12.37 -21.89 -8.75
N ARG A 183 11.30 -21.26 -8.25
CA ARG A 183 10.96 -21.30 -6.81
C ARG A 183 10.68 -22.73 -6.32
N GLU A 184 9.96 -23.52 -7.11
CA GLU A 184 9.71 -24.93 -6.83
C GLU A 184 11.02 -25.73 -6.73
N GLN A 185 11.99 -25.50 -7.62
CA GLN A 185 13.32 -26.11 -7.57
C GLN A 185 14.11 -25.69 -6.33
N HIS A 186 13.90 -24.46 -5.85
CA HIS A 186 14.46 -23.92 -4.61
C HIS A 186 13.74 -24.38 -3.34
N GLY A 187 12.71 -25.26 -3.45
CA GLY A 187 11.96 -25.75 -2.30
C GLY A 187 10.91 -24.78 -1.76
N VAL A 188 10.63 -23.67 -2.47
CA VAL A 188 9.61 -22.69 -2.10
C VAL A 188 8.28 -23.10 -2.71
N VAL A 189 7.49 -23.83 -1.92
CA VAL A 189 6.14 -24.31 -2.29
C VAL A 189 5.07 -23.63 -1.41
N PRO A 190 4.04 -23.00 -2.01
CA PRO A 190 2.96 -22.38 -1.24
C PRO A 190 2.23 -23.39 -0.36
N PRO A 191 1.70 -22.98 0.81
CA PRO A 191 0.83 -23.83 1.62
C PRO A 191 -0.40 -24.28 0.84
N THR A 192 -0.95 -25.46 1.16
CA THR A 192 -2.09 -26.06 0.42
C THR A 192 -3.27 -25.12 0.25
N PHE A 193 -3.65 -24.36 1.29
CA PHE A 193 -4.77 -23.43 1.22
C PHE A 193 -4.54 -22.29 0.20
N VAL A 194 -3.29 -21.85 -0.01
CA VAL A 194 -2.94 -20.82 -1.00
C VAL A 194 -3.19 -21.37 -2.40
N ILE A 195 -2.73 -22.60 -2.66
CA ILE A 195 -2.94 -23.29 -3.94
C ILE A 195 -4.43 -23.48 -4.20
N ASP A 196 -5.19 -23.95 -3.21
CA ASP A 196 -6.63 -24.20 -3.35
C ASP A 196 -7.41 -22.92 -3.70
N LYS A 197 -7.05 -21.79 -3.08
CA LYS A 197 -7.70 -20.49 -3.35
C LYS A 197 -7.33 -19.94 -4.71
N VAL A 198 -6.05 -20.01 -5.09
CA VAL A 198 -5.58 -19.60 -6.41
C VAL A 198 -6.25 -20.44 -7.52
N LEU A 199 -6.36 -21.75 -7.33
CA LEU A 199 -7.07 -22.63 -8.25
C LEU A 199 -8.55 -22.23 -8.35
N ALA A 200 -9.24 -22.04 -7.22
CA ALA A 200 -10.65 -21.63 -7.22
C ALA A 200 -10.87 -20.28 -7.93
N GLU A 201 -10.00 -19.30 -7.68
CA GLU A 201 -10.04 -17.99 -8.33
C GLU A 201 -9.87 -18.11 -9.86
N MET A 202 -8.80 -18.78 -10.31
CA MET A 202 -8.50 -18.93 -11.73
C MET A 202 -9.56 -19.78 -12.45
N SER A 203 -9.99 -20.88 -11.86
CA SER A 203 -11.06 -21.74 -12.41
C SER A 203 -12.39 -21.00 -12.51
N GLY A 204 -12.71 -20.16 -11.53
CA GLY A 204 -13.90 -19.31 -11.56
C GLY A 204 -13.88 -18.30 -12.71
N LEU A 205 -12.72 -17.70 -13.01
CA LEU A 205 -12.57 -16.76 -14.12
C LEU A 205 -12.73 -17.46 -15.49
N VAL A 206 -12.07 -18.59 -15.71
CA VAL A 206 -12.09 -19.29 -17.02
C VAL A 206 -13.40 -20.06 -17.27
N ALA A 207 -14.21 -20.29 -16.24
CA ALA A 207 -15.54 -20.91 -16.38
C ALA A 207 -16.60 -19.93 -16.92
N GLN A 208 -16.33 -18.63 -16.90
CA GLN A 208 -17.25 -17.63 -17.43
C GLN A 208 -17.28 -17.67 -18.96
N VAL A 209 -18.43 -17.35 -19.56
CA VAL A 209 -18.42 -16.99 -20.98
C VAL A 209 -17.70 -15.64 -21.14
N PRO A 210 -16.94 -15.41 -22.23
CA PRO A 210 -16.11 -14.20 -22.38
C PRO A 210 -16.86 -12.89 -22.14
N GLU A 211 -18.11 -12.81 -22.56
CA GLU A 211 -18.97 -11.62 -22.43
C GLU A 211 -19.38 -11.31 -20.98
N GLN A 212 -19.30 -12.29 -20.08
CA GLN A 212 -19.51 -12.11 -18.64
C GLN A 212 -18.21 -11.81 -17.89
N SER A 213 -17.06 -11.97 -18.54
CA SER A 213 -15.77 -11.64 -17.93
C SER A 213 -15.68 -10.15 -17.62
N ILE A 214 -15.09 -9.81 -16.48
CA ILE A 214 -14.78 -8.42 -16.11
C ILE A 214 -13.91 -7.71 -17.17
N LEU A 215 -13.09 -8.47 -17.91
CA LEU A 215 -12.27 -7.96 -19.01
C LEU A 215 -13.13 -7.48 -20.20
N TYR A 216 -14.30 -8.07 -20.39
CA TYR A 216 -15.23 -7.66 -21.44
C TYR A 216 -16.20 -6.59 -20.93
N THR A 217 -16.87 -6.84 -19.81
CA THR A 217 -17.91 -5.93 -19.28
C THR A 217 -17.34 -4.56 -18.91
N SER A 218 -16.14 -4.50 -18.32
CA SER A 218 -15.49 -3.21 -18.03
C SER A 218 -15.16 -2.42 -19.31
N LEU A 219 -14.81 -3.09 -20.41
CA LEU A 219 -14.55 -2.42 -21.68
C LEU A 219 -15.86 -1.90 -22.31
N VAL A 220 -16.96 -2.67 -22.23
CA VAL A 220 -18.30 -2.20 -22.66
C VAL A 220 -18.66 -0.90 -21.96
N GLU A 221 -18.55 -0.85 -20.62
CA GLU A 221 -18.85 0.35 -19.84
C GLU A 221 -17.98 1.56 -20.21
N LYS A 222 -16.72 1.32 -20.56
CA LYS A 222 -15.80 2.36 -21.01
C LYS A 222 -16.14 2.85 -22.42
N LEU A 223 -16.41 1.95 -23.36
CA LEU A 223 -16.76 2.29 -24.75
C LEU A 223 -18.05 3.11 -24.83
N HIS A 224 -19.05 2.81 -23.98
CA HIS A 224 -20.28 3.61 -23.89
C HIS A 224 -20.02 5.09 -23.54
N LYS A 225 -18.88 5.40 -22.90
CA LYS A 225 -18.47 6.78 -22.57
C LYS A 225 -17.71 7.46 -23.70
N VAL A 226 -17.31 6.72 -24.75
CA VAL A 226 -16.55 7.25 -25.90
C VAL A 226 -17.51 7.69 -27.00
N LYS A 227 -17.90 8.97 -26.98
CA LYS A 227 -18.86 9.55 -27.95
C LYS A 227 -18.39 9.50 -29.41
N ALA A 228 -17.08 9.38 -29.64
CA ALA A 228 -16.49 9.39 -30.97
C ALA A 228 -16.62 8.05 -31.72
N LEU A 229 -17.02 6.97 -31.05
CA LEU A 229 -17.16 5.64 -31.66
C LEU A 229 -18.62 5.29 -31.90
N ASN A 230 -18.94 4.87 -33.12
CA ASN A 230 -20.28 4.37 -33.47
C ASN A 230 -20.47 2.91 -33.03
N ALA A 231 -21.72 2.43 -33.10
CA ALA A 231 -22.08 1.09 -32.65
C ALA A 231 -21.33 -0.04 -33.38
N THR A 232 -21.05 0.13 -34.69
CA THR A 232 -20.29 -0.84 -35.49
C THR A 232 -18.85 -0.92 -35.02
N GLU A 233 -18.19 0.22 -34.81
CA GLU A 233 -16.82 0.28 -34.31
C GLU A 233 -16.71 -0.33 -32.91
N GLN A 234 -17.67 -0.05 -32.02
CA GLN A 234 -17.73 -0.67 -30.69
C GLN A 234 -17.89 -2.19 -30.79
N ALA A 235 -18.76 -2.68 -31.68
CA ALA A 235 -18.95 -4.11 -31.90
C ALA A 235 -17.68 -4.80 -32.45
N GLU A 236 -16.94 -4.17 -33.36
CA GLU A 236 -15.66 -4.69 -33.86
C GLU A 236 -14.61 -4.85 -32.75
N ILE A 237 -14.45 -3.81 -31.91
CA ILE A 237 -13.54 -3.81 -30.77
C ILE A 237 -13.90 -4.92 -29.79
N LEU A 238 -15.18 -5.07 -29.47
CA LEU A 238 -15.66 -6.08 -28.54
C LEU A 238 -15.53 -7.50 -29.12
N ALA A 239 -15.73 -7.68 -30.43
CA ALA A 239 -15.46 -8.95 -31.09
C ALA A 239 -13.97 -9.34 -31.01
N GLU A 240 -13.06 -8.38 -31.18
CA GLU A 240 -11.63 -8.60 -30.96
C GLU A 240 -11.33 -8.92 -29.49
N THR A 241 -11.93 -8.20 -28.56
CA THR A 241 -11.80 -8.45 -27.11
C THR A 241 -12.18 -9.89 -26.77
N LYS A 242 -13.32 -10.36 -27.29
CA LYS A 242 -13.76 -11.75 -27.14
C LYS A 242 -12.74 -12.73 -27.72
N ARG A 243 -12.22 -12.48 -28.93
CA ARG A 243 -11.16 -13.32 -29.53
C ARG A 243 -9.92 -13.38 -28.65
N GLN A 244 -9.48 -12.25 -28.09
CA GLN A 244 -8.31 -12.19 -27.21
C GLN A 244 -8.53 -12.92 -25.88
N ILE A 245 -9.72 -12.81 -25.30
CA ILE A 245 -10.07 -13.55 -24.08
C ILE A 245 -10.01 -15.07 -24.34
N ILE A 246 -10.63 -15.56 -25.41
CA ILE A 246 -10.69 -16.98 -25.75
C ILE A 246 -9.31 -17.52 -26.18
N GLY A 247 -8.58 -16.76 -27.01
CA GLY A 247 -7.36 -17.23 -27.65
C GLY A 247 -6.08 -17.04 -26.82
N ASN A 248 -6.05 -16.05 -25.92
CA ASN A 248 -4.85 -15.70 -25.16
C ASN A 248 -5.06 -15.72 -23.65
N VAL A 249 -6.11 -15.07 -23.14
CA VAL A 249 -6.31 -14.94 -21.69
C VAL A 249 -6.67 -16.28 -21.05
N TYR A 250 -7.74 -16.93 -21.47
CA TYR A 250 -8.18 -18.19 -20.86
C TYR A 250 -7.12 -19.30 -20.98
N PRO A 251 -6.44 -19.51 -22.13
CA PRO A 251 -5.34 -20.47 -22.21
C PRO A 251 -4.19 -20.16 -21.24
N ALA A 252 -3.81 -18.90 -21.05
CA ALA A 252 -2.75 -18.52 -20.11
C ALA A 252 -3.14 -18.86 -18.65
N TYR A 253 -4.40 -18.64 -18.27
CA TYR A 253 -4.90 -19.05 -16.96
C TYR A 253 -4.97 -20.58 -16.84
N GLN A 254 -5.37 -21.30 -17.90
CA GLN A 254 -5.38 -22.76 -17.91
C GLN A 254 -3.98 -23.37 -17.73
N GLU A 255 -2.95 -22.77 -18.32
CA GLU A 255 -1.55 -23.18 -18.11
C GLU A 255 -1.13 -23.03 -16.63
N LEU A 256 -1.51 -21.92 -15.96
CA LEU A 256 -1.28 -21.75 -14.53
C LEU A 256 -2.12 -22.72 -13.67
N ILE A 257 -3.40 -22.95 -14.01
CA ILE A 257 -4.25 -23.94 -13.34
C ILE A 257 -3.61 -25.33 -13.41
N ALA A 258 -3.12 -25.74 -14.58
CA ALA A 258 -2.46 -27.03 -14.75
C ALA A 258 -1.21 -27.14 -13.88
N TYR A 259 -0.37 -26.11 -13.83
CA TYR A 259 0.80 -26.06 -12.96
C TYR A 259 0.43 -26.20 -11.47
N PHE A 260 -0.50 -25.38 -10.97
CA PHE A 260 -0.89 -25.43 -9.55
C PHE A 260 -1.59 -26.73 -9.18
N THR A 261 -2.35 -27.32 -10.10
CA THR A 261 -2.95 -28.66 -9.92
C THR A 261 -1.87 -29.73 -9.75
N ALA A 262 -0.83 -29.70 -10.58
CA ALA A 262 0.31 -30.63 -10.49
C ALA A 262 1.18 -30.37 -9.24
N LEU A 263 1.31 -29.11 -8.82
CA LEU A 263 2.06 -28.73 -7.63
C LEU A 263 1.35 -29.12 -6.32
N ARG A 264 0.02 -29.11 -6.31
CA ARG A 264 -0.81 -29.29 -5.11
C ARG A 264 -0.41 -30.50 -4.24
N PRO A 265 -0.17 -31.73 -4.77
CA PRO A 265 0.23 -32.89 -3.96
C PRO A 265 1.58 -32.72 -3.24
N ARG A 266 2.42 -31.76 -3.66
CA ARG A 266 3.72 -31.45 -3.05
C ARG A 266 3.64 -30.38 -1.95
N SER A 267 2.47 -29.75 -1.77
CA SER A 267 2.27 -28.71 -0.77
C SER A 267 2.04 -29.28 0.63
N THR A 268 2.35 -28.48 1.66
CA THR A 268 2.08 -28.81 3.06
C THR A 268 1.19 -27.75 3.71
N THR A 269 0.76 -27.99 4.94
CA THR A 269 0.05 -27.00 5.77
C THR A 269 1.01 -26.05 6.51
N ASP A 270 2.32 -26.19 6.34
CA ASP A 270 3.31 -25.34 7.01
C ASP A 270 3.18 -23.90 6.52
N ALA A 271 2.85 -23.01 7.45
CA ALA A 271 2.45 -21.64 7.18
C ALA A 271 3.62 -20.65 7.17
N GLY A 272 4.58 -20.83 8.08
CA GLY A 272 5.66 -19.86 8.27
C GLY A 272 6.77 -19.96 7.24
N VAL A 273 7.48 -18.84 7.04
CA VAL A 273 8.60 -18.75 6.10
C VAL A 273 9.87 -19.36 6.65
N TRP A 274 9.88 -19.76 7.93
CA TRP A 274 10.92 -20.60 8.53
C TRP A 274 11.19 -21.89 7.76
N LYS A 275 10.26 -22.33 6.90
CA LYS A 275 10.41 -23.51 6.03
C LYS A 275 11.23 -23.25 4.76
N PHE A 276 11.48 -21.98 4.40
CA PHE A 276 12.35 -21.64 3.28
C PHE A 276 13.81 -21.96 3.60
N PRO A 277 14.68 -22.17 2.58
CA PRO A 277 16.08 -22.52 2.79
C PRO A 277 16.79 -21.61 3.80
N ASP A 278 16.61 -20.29 3.68
CA ASP A 278 17.16 -19.27 4.61
C ASP A 278 16.06 -18.51 5.37
N GLY A 279 14.99 -19.22 5.75
CA GLY A 279 13.75 -18.63 6.28
C GLY A 279 13.91 -17.65 7.44
N LYS A 280 14.88 -17.86 8.34
CA LYS A 280 15.17 -16.94 9.46
C LYS A 280 15.75 -15.61 8.98
N ALA A 281 16.70 -15.66 8.03
CA ALA A 281 17.31 -14.46 7.47
C ALA A 281 16.31 -13.71 6.59
N TYR A 282 15.52 -14.44 5.80
CA TYR A 282 14.43 -13.86 5.02
C TYR A 282 13.41 -13.15 5.91
N TYR A 283 12.94 -13.79 7.00
CA TYR A 283 11.97 -13.14 7.89
C TYR A 283 12.54 -11.91 8.59
N ALA A 284 13.82 -11.93 9.00
CA ALA A 284 14.48 -10.76 9.54
C ALA A 284 14.57 -9.61 8.52
N TYR A 285 14.84 -9.93 7.25
CA TYR A 285 14.77 -8.96 6.15
C TYR A 285 13.36 -8.39 5.97
N CYS A 286 12.32 -9.24 5.97
CA CYS A 286 10.93 -8.80 5.88
C CYS A 286 10.56 -7.85 7.03
N LEU A 287 10.94 -8.19 8.26
CA LEU A 287 10.72 -7.33 9.42
C LEU A 287 11.46 -5.99 9.27
N ARG A 288 12.71 -5.97 8.78
CA ARG A 288 13.44 -4.72 8.53
C ARG A 288 12.75 -3.88 7.45
N GLN A 289 12.37 -4.50 6.34
CA GLN A 289 11.70 -3.83 5.22
C GLN A 289 10.39 -3.17 5.66
N TYR A 290 9.54 -3.91 6.38
CA TYR A 290 8.22 -3.41 6.75
C TYR A 290 8.21 -2.51 7.99
N THR A 291 9.02 -2.84 9.01
CA THR A 291 9.06 -2.06 10.26
C THR A 291 10.04 -0.91 10.21
N THR A 292 11.01 -0.94 9.29
CA THR A 292 12.12 0.03 9.22
C THR A 292 12.96 0.12 10.50
N THR A 293 12.90 -0.92 11.33
CA THR A 293 13.65 -1.04 12.60
C THR A 293 14.56 -2.26 12.59
N ASN A 294 15.46 -2.34 13.56
CA ASN A 294 16.28 -3.54 13.82
C ASN A 294 15.68 -4.45 14.91
N LEU A 295 14.37 -4.34 15.17
CA LEU A 295 13.71 -5.21 16.14
C LEU A 295 13.71 -6.66 15.65
N SER A 296 14.16 -7.57 16.50
CA SER A 296 14.07 -9.01 16.24
C SER A 296 12.62 -9.51 16.36
N ALA A 297 12.33 -10.65 15.72
CA ALA A 297 11.04 -11.33 15.84
C ALA A 297 10.62 -11.55 17.31
N ALA A 298 11.55 -11.97 18.16
CA ALA A 298 11.30 -12.17 19.59
C ALA A 298 10.93 -10.86 20.32
N GLN A 299 11.60 -9.74 20.01
CA GLN A 299 11.26 -8.44 20.58
C GLN A 299 9.88 -7.96 20.11
N ILE A 300 9.54 -8.16 18.84
CA ILE A 300 8.23 -7.82 18.29
C ILE A 300 7.13 -8.68 18.91
N HIS A 301 7.38 -9.98 19.10
CA HIS A 301 6.43 -10.88 19.76
C HIS A 301 6.14 -10.45 21.20
N ALA A 302 7.19 -10.18 21.98
CA ALA A 302 7.07 -9.71 23.36
C ALA A 302 6.32 -8.37 23.44
N LEU A 303 6.62 -7.43 22.53
CA LEU A 303 5.93 -6.16 22.40
C LEU A 303 4.44 -6.34 22.08
N GLY A 304 4.12 -7.27 21.19
CA GLY A 304 2.74 -7.64 20.87
C GLY A 304 1.98 -8.12 22.10
N LEU A 305 2.56 -9.06 22.86
CA LEU A 305 1.94 -9.58 24.08
C LEU A 305 1.73 -8.50 25.14
N SER A 306 2.69 -7.59 25.33
CA SER A 306 2.54 -6.49 26.30
C SER A 306 1.43 -5.52 25.89
N GLU A 307 1.35 -5.17 24.60
CA GLU A 307 0.30 -4.27 24.12
C GLU A 307 -1.08 -4.91 24.14
N VAL A 308 -1.19 -6.22 23.83
CA VAL A 308 -2.44 -6.97 24.01
C VAL A 308 -2.91 -6.90 25.46
N ALA A 309 -2.02 -7.10 26.43
CA ALA A 309 -2.37 -7.03 27.85
C ALA A 309 -2.82 -5.62 28.26
N ARG A 310 -2.08 -4.57 27.86
CA ARG A 310 -2.40 -3.18 28.16
C ARG A 310 -3.77 -2.77 27.62
N ILE A 311 -4.01 -3.02 26.32
CA ILE A 311 -5.25 -2.62 25.64
C ILE A 311 -6.44 -3.40 26.20
N THR A 312 -6.29 -4.70 26.46
CA THR A 312 -7.35 -5.52 27.06
C THR A 312 -7.74 -5.01 28.45
N ALA A 313 -6.76 -4.54 29.26
CA ALA A 313 -7.04 -3.94 30.55
C ALA A 313 -7.85 -2.64 30.42
N GLU A 314 -7.48 -1.77 29.49
CA GLU A 314 -8.20 -0.52 29.21
C GLU A 314 -9.64 -0.77 28.75
N MET A 315 -9.83 -1.74 27.84
CA MET A 315 -11.17 -2.16 27.40
C MET A 315 -12.01 -2.70 28.56
N ARG A 316 -11.41 -3.52 29.43
CA ARG A 316 -12.10 -4.06 30.62
C ARG A 316 -12.58 -2.93 31.53
N THR A 317 -11.77 -1.90 31.76
CA THR A 317 -12.17 -0.74 32.58
C THR A 317 -13.40 -0.05 32.01
N ILE A 318 -13.46 0.18 30.69
CA ILE A 318 -14.64 0.81 30.07
C ILE A 318 -15.85 -0.11 30.15
N LEU A 319 -15.70 -1.40 29.83
CA LEU A 319 -16.80 -2.37 29.91
C LEU A 319 -17.38 -2.47 31.33
N GLN A 320 -16.54 -2.41 32.37
CA GLN A 320 -16.98 -2.39 33.77
C GLN A 320 -17.71 -1.09 34.13
N ALA A 321 -17.19 0.07 33.69
CA ALA A 321 -17.84 1.37 33.92
C ALA A 321 -19.23 1.44 33.27
N GLU A 322 -19.36 0.90 32.07
CA GLU A 322 -20.63 0.78 31.33
C GLU A 322 -21.52 -0.38 31.81
N LYS A 323 -21.10 -1.11 32.84
CA LYS A 323 -21.82 -2.25 33.45
C LYS A 323 -22.18 -3.33 32.42
N VAL A 324 -21.33 -3.55 31.43
CA VAL A 324 -21.49 -4.60 30.42
C VAL A 324 -21.21 -5.96 31.06
N ALA A 325 -22.17 -6.88 31.00
CA ALA A 325 -21.99 -8.24 31.51
C ALA A 325 -20.74 -8.92 30.89
N GLY A 326 -20.01 -9.74 31.65
CA GLY A 326 -18.83 -10.44 31.13
C GLY A 326 -17.63 -9.56 30.79
N ALA A 327 -17.50 -8.37 31.39
CA ALA A 327 -16.41 -7.42 31.13
C ALA A 327 -14.99 -8.03 31.25
N ASP A 328 -14.80 -9.08 32.06
CA ASP A 328 -13.50 -9.74 32.21
C ASP A 328 -13.07 -10.55 30.98
N SER A 329 -14.02 -10.93 30.12
CA SER A 329 -13.82 -11.65 28.87
C SER A 329 -14.00 -10.72 27.67
N VAL A 330 -13.05 -9.80 27.47
CA VAL A 330 -13.14 -8.72 26.47
C VAL A 330 -13.54 -9.22 25.07
N GLY A 331 -12.81 -10.19 24.50
CA GLY A 331 -13.10 -10.72 23.15
C GLY A 331 -14.55 -11.22 23.00
N PRO A 332 -15.01 -12.21 23.78
CA PRO A 332 -16.39 -12.67 23.76
C PRO A 332 -17.42 -11.57 24.01
N THR A 333 -17.11 -10.62 24.91
CA THR A 333 -18.00 -9.49 25.20
C THR A 333 -18.14 -8.54 24.02
N MET A 334 -17.06 -8.26 23.29
CA MET A 334 -17.10 -7.44 22.07
C MET A 334 -17.88 -8.12 20.93
N VAL A 335 -17.84 -9.46 20.82
CA VAL A 335 -18.69 -10.19 19.86
C VAL A 335 -20.16 -9.94 20.17
N ARG A 336 -20.58 -10.18 21.41
CA ARG A 336 -21.97 -10.01 21.84
C ARG A 336 -22.46 -8.57 21.66
N LEU A 337 -21.62 -7.58 21.98
CA LEU A 337 -21.94 -6.18 21.72
C LEU A 337 -22.16 -5.93 20.21
N GLY A 338 -21.32 -6.49 19.34
CA GLY A 338 -21.48 -6.38 17.88
C GLY A 338 -22.80 -6.94 17.35
N GLU A 339 -23.42 -7.88 18.07
CA GLU A 339 -24.70 -8.50 17.70
C GLU A 339 -25.92 -7.69 18.18
N GLU A 340 -25.74 -6.67 19.04
CA GLU A 340 -26.86 -5.89 19.56
C GLU A 340 -27.46 -4.99 18.45
N PRO A 341 -28.81 -4.93 18.32
CA PRO A 341 -29.48 -4.16 17.28
C PRO A 341 -29.09 -2.67 17.26
N ARG A 342 -28.76 -2.08 18.41
CA ARG A 342 -28.36 -0.67 18.50
C ARG A 342 -27.07 -0.37 17.74
N PHE A 343 -26.15 -1.34 17.62
CA PHE A 343 -24.86 -1.19 16.93
C PHE A 343 -24.85 -1.71 15.49
N SER A 344 -25.97 -2.26 15.02
CA SER A 344 -26.08 -2.84 13.68
C SER A 344 -26.81 -1.91 12.70
N TYR A 345 -26.56 -2.14 11.41
CA TYR A 345 -27.36 -1.62 10.30
C TYR A 345 -28.17 -2.76 9.68
N PRO A 346 -29.33 -2.49 9.06
CA PRO A 346 -30.04 -3.50 8.28
C PRO A 346 -29.22 -3.90 7.05
N ASP A 347 -29.20 -5.19 6.72
CA ASP A 347 -28.52 -5.72 5.53
C ASP A 347 -29.36 -5.49 4.26
N THR A 348 -29.53 -4.22 3.89
CA THR A 348 -30.29 -3.76 2.71
C THR A 348 -29.51 -2.67 1.99
N ASP A 349 -29.89 -2.33 0.75
CA ASP A 349 -29.25 -1.22 0.01
C ASP A 349 -29.44 0.14 0.73
N SER A 350 -30.57 0.31 1.41
CA SER A 350 -30.82 1.49 2.27
C SER A 350 -29.85 1.50 3.46
N GLY A 351 -29.63 0.35 4.12
CA GLY A 351 -28.65 0.23 5.20
C GLY A 351 -27.22 0.53 4.76
N ARG A 352 -26.80 0.00 3.59
CA ARG A 352 -25.49 0.29 2.99
C ARG A 352 -25.34 1.77 2.65
N SER A 353 -26.38 2.39 2.10
CA SER A 353 -26.39 3.83 1.80
C SER A 353 -26.28 4.68 3.08
N GLN A 354 -26.94 4.26 4.15
CA GLN A 354 -26.85 4.90 5.46
C GLN A 354 -25.44 4.80 6.04
N ILE A 355 -24.77 3.64 5.93
CA ILE A 355 -23.37 3.48 6.37
C ILE A 355 -22.45 4.49 5.66
N LEU A 356 -22.57 4.62 4.34
CA LEU A 356 -21.78 5.59 3.58
C LEU A 356 -22.08 7.04 3.99
N ALA A 357 -23.35 7.36 4.27
CA ALA A 357 -23.74 8.68 4.77
C ALA A 357 -23.16 8.97 6.17
N ASP A 358 -23.16 7.98 7.06
CA ASP A 358 -22.60 8.11 8.40
C ASP A 358 -21.08 8.27 8.38
N TYR A 359 -20.35 7.56 7.50
CA TYR A 359 -18.91 7.82 7.30
C TYR A 359 -18.64 9.26 6.85
N ARG A 360 -19.41 9.78 5.89
CA ARG A 360 -19.29 11.18 5.43
C ARG A 360 -19.55 12.17 6.56
N ARG A 361 -20.57 11.90 7.39
CA ARG A 361 -20.89 12.74 8.56
C ARG A 361 -19.76 12.74 9.58
N ILE A 362 -19.19 11.57 9.91
CA ILE A 362 -18.06 11.42 10.84
C ILE A 362 -16.85 12.20 10.32
N LEU A 363 -16.52 12.07 9.03
CA LEU A 363 -15.40 12.79 8.40
C LEU A 363 -15.61 14.31 8.42
N ALA A 364 -16.83 14.78 8.13
CA ALA A 364 -17.15 16.20 8.17
C ALA A 364 -17.13 16.78 9.60
N GLU A 365 -17.43 15.97 10.61
CA GLU A 365 -17.33 16.35 12.03
C GLU A 365 -15.87 16.56 12.45
N VAL A 366 -15.01 15.56 12.20
CA VAL A 366 -13.61 15.62 12.63
C VAL A 366 -12.85 16.73 11.91
N ASP A 367 -13.05 16.90 10.59
CA ASP A 367 -12.34 17.92 9.80
C ASP A 367 -12.51 19.35 10.37
N LYS A 368 -13.67 19.67 10.95
CA LYS A 368 -13.94 20.98 11.55
C LYS A 368 -13.14 21.25 12.83
N GLY A 369 -12.72 20.23 13.58
CA GLY A 369 -12.13 20.40 14.91
C GLY A 369 -10.62 20.09 15.02
N LEU A 370 -9.90 20.04 13.90
CA LEU A 370 -8.47 19.68 13.87
C LEU A 370 -7.47 20.84 14.06
N SER A 371 -7.92 22.09 14.21
CA SER A 371 -7.05 23.28 14.27
C SER A 371 -6.09 23.31 15.47
N SER A 372 -6.43 22.64 16.56
CA SER A 372 -5.58 22.48 17.74
C SER A 372 -4.44 21.48 17.54
N ALA A 373 -4.54 20.61 16.53
CA ALA A 373 -3.57 19.55 16.26
C ALA A 373 -2.82 19.74 14.93
N PHE A 374 -3.32 20.51 13.97
CA PHE A 374 -2.70 20.64 12.65
C PHE A 374 -2.64 22.08 12.14
N ARG A 375 -1.49 22.47 11.56
CA ARG A 375 -1.31 23.73 10.81
C ARG A 375 -1.55 23.56 9.31
N ILE A 376 -1.32 22.36 8.79
CA ILE A 376 -1.45 22.02 7.38
C ILE A 376 -2.54 20.98 7.17
N ARG A 377 -3.13 20.97 5.98
CA ARG A 377 -4.15 20.02 5.52
C ARG A 377 -3.93 19.76 4.03
N PRO A 378 -4.29 18.57 3.51
CA PRO A 378 -4.29 18.37 2.07
C PRO A 378 -5.38 19.22 1.41
N ASN A 379 -5.15 19.63 0.16
CA ASN A 379 -6.14 20.23 -0.72
C ASN A 379 -6.98 19.18 -1.45
N ALA A 380 -6.42 17.98 -1.67
CA ALA A 380 -7.11 16.88 -2.33
C ALA A 380 -8.46 16.57 -1.67
N ALA A 381 -9.52 16.39 -2.47
CA ALA A 381 -10.83 15.99 -1.97
C ALA A 381 -10.84 14.51 -1.55
N LEU A 382 -11.76 14.16 -0.64
CA LEU A 382 -12.02 12.79 -0.19
C LEU A 382 -13.46 12.39 -0.49
N GLU A 383 -13.63 11.24 -1.13
CA GLU A 383 -14.91 10.58 -1.28
C GLU A 383 -14.99 9.29 -0.45
N VAL A 384 -16.22 8.89 -0.10
CA VAL A 384 -16.50 7.58 0.51
C VAL A 384 -17.35 6.77 -0.46
N ARG A 385 -16.84 5.59 -0.85
CA ARG A 385 -17.46 4.69 -1.83
C ARG A 385 -17.55 3.26 -1.27
N ARG A 386 -18.44 2.45 -1.83
CA ARG A 386 -18.50 1.01 -1.57
C ARG A 386 -17.44 0.31 -2.42
N VAL A 387 -16.79 -0.72 -1.89
CA VAL A 387 -15.95 -1.63 -2.70
C VAL A 387 -16.80 -2.24 -3.83
N PRO A 388 -16.31 -2.27 -5.09
CA PRO A 388 -17.03 -2.88 -6.19
C PRO A 388 -17.43 -4.34 -5.92
N GLU A 389 -18.62 -4.76 -6.38
CA GLU A 389 -19.20 -6.07 -6.03
C GLU A 389 -18.34 -7.26 -6.45
N PHE A 390 -17.60 -7.15 -7.55
CA PHE A 390 -16.71 -8.20 -8.02
C PHE A 390 -15.46 -8.38 -7.14
N LYS A 391 -15.10 -7.39 -6.31
CA LYS A 391 -13.94 -7.43 -5.40
C LYS A 391 -14.30 -7.62 -3.93
N GLN A 392 -15.53 -7.29 -3.53
CA GLN A 392 -15.90 -7.17 -2.12
C GLN A 392 -15.73 -8.45 -1.28
N LYS A 393 -15.68 -9.65 -1.88
CA LYS A 393 -15.46 -10.92 -1.16
C LYS A 393 -13.99 -11.17 -0.78
N THR A 394 -13.06 -10.58 -1.51
CA THR A 394 -11.61 -10.77 -1.32
C THR A 394 -10.90 -9.49 -0.86
N ALA A 395 -11.57 -8.34 -0.98
CA ALA A 395 -11.09 -7.06 -0.49
C ALA A 395 -11.06 -7.01 1.06
N PRO A 396 -10.15 -6.22 1.66
CA PRO A 396 -10.16 -5.96 3.10
C PRO A 396 -11.45 -5.23 3.53
N GLY A 397 -11.67 -5.09 4.85
CA GLY A 397 -12.83 -4.39 5.40
C GLY A 397 -12.95 -2.93 4.94
N ALA A 398 -11.82 -2.28 4.64
CA ALA A 398 -11.74 -1.00 3.95
C ALA A 398 -10.34 -0.81 3.35
N TYR A 399 -10.21 0.19 2.47
CA TYR A 399 -8.91 0.72 2.05
C TYR A 399 -9.04 2.15 1.52
N TYR A 400 -7.96 2.90 1.62
CA TYR A 400 -7.80 4.21 0.99
C TYR A 400 -7.09 4.12 -0.37
N GLU A 401 -7.66 4.78 -1.37
CA GLU A 401 -7.03 5.01 -2.67
C GLU A 401 -6.60 6.49 -2.79
N PRO A 402 -5.30 6.78 -3.01
CA PRO A 402 -4.81 8.14 -3.17
C PRO A 402 -5.43 8.88 -4.37
N ALA A 403 -5.51 10.21 -4.22
CA ALA A 403 -5.87 11.10 -5.32
C ALA A 403 -4.84 11.00 -6.46
N ALA A 404 -5.30 11.30 -7.68
CA ALA A 404 -4.38 11.41 -8.81
C ALA A 404 -3.51 12.68 -8.64
N LEU A 405 -2.21 12.58 -8.97
CA LEU A 405 -1.26 13.70 -8.84
C LEU A 405 -1.63 14.91 -9.71
N ASP A 406 -2.38 14.69 -10.80
CA ASP A 406 -2.89 15.73 -11.70
C ASP A 406 -4.24 16.33 -11.26
N GLY A 407 -4.80 15.88 -10.13
CA GLY A 407 -6.10 16.31 -9.62
C GLY A 407 -7.32 15.76 -10.38
N SER A 408 -7.13 14.90 -11.39
CA SER A 408 -8.24 14.36 -12.20
C SER A 408 -9.17 13.40 -11.44
N ARG A 409 -8.75 12.91 -10.28
CA ARG A 409 -9.49 11.98 -9.42
C ARG A 409 -9.24 12.29 -7.94
N PRO A 410 -10.29 12.35 -7.09
CA PRO A 410 -10.13 12.56 -5.65
C PRO A 410 -9.54 11.32 -4.96
N GLY A 411 -9.13 11.48 -3.70
CA GLY A 411 -8.86 10.35 -2.83
C GLY A 411 -10.17 9.64 -2.48
N VAL A 412 -10.13 8.33 -2.29
CA VAL A 412 -11.34 7.54 -2.02
C VAL A 412 -11.11 6.61 -0.84
N PHE A 413 -11.93 6.75 0.20
CA PHE A 413 -12.14 5.71 1.21
C PHE A 413 -13.17 4.72 0.67
N TYR A 414 -12.72 3.50 0.35
CA TYR A 414 -13.61 2.38 0.04
C TYR A 414 -13.98 1.60 1.30
N ALA A 415 -15.26 1.55 1.63
CA ALA A 415 -15.82 0.69 2.67
C ALA A 415 -16.32 -0.62 2.07
N ASN A 416 -15.91 -1.76 2.63
CA ASN A 416 -16.40 -3.07 2.20
C ASN A 416 -17.71 -3.39 2.91
N LEU A 417 -18.81 -3.33 2.16
CA LEU A 417 -20.16 -3.56 2.67
C LEU A 417 -20.74 -4.89 2.16
N TYR A 418 -19.88 -5.88 1.90
CA TYR A 418 -20.31 -7.24 1.56
C TYR A 418 -21.11 -7.86 2.71
N ASP A 419 -20.51 -7.90 3.91
CA ASP A 419 -21.17 -8.27 5.15
C ASP A 419 -21.37 -7.01 6.01
N VAL A 420 -22.62 -6.56 6.11
CA VAL A 420 -22.98 -5.38 6.92
C VAL A 420 -22.68 -5.59 8.41
N LYS A 421 -22.71 -6.84 8.90
CA LYS A 421 -22.40 -7.16 10.30
C LYS A 421 -20.92 -6.94 10.65
N ALA A 422 -20.04 -6.91 9.65
CA ALA A 422 -18.65 -6.57 9.83
C ALA A 422 -18.41 -5.07 10.08
N THR A 423 -19.44 -4.22 9.92
CA THR A 423 -19.38 -2.76 10.16
C THR A 423 -20.26 -2.34 11.35
N PRO A 424 -19.87 -2.67 12.60
CA PRO A 424 -20.60 -2.19 13.76
C PRO A 424 -20.43 -0.67 13.93
N LYS A 425 -21.50 0.03 14.35
CA LYS A 425 -21.49 1.50 14.52
C LYS A 425 -20.35 2.02 15.38
N PHE A 426 -20.05 1.34 16.48
CA PHE A 426 -18.97 1.72 17.39
C PHE A 426 -17.58 1.64 16.75
N GLY A 427 -17.41 0.89 15.65
CA GLY A 427 -16.16 0.80 14.89
C GLY A 427 -16.05 1.80 13.74
N MET A 428 -17.09 2.59 13.47
CA MET A 428 -17.09 3.46 12.28
C MET A 428 -16.17 4.68 12.44
N ARG A 429 -16.10 5.26 13.65
CA ARG A 429 -15.27 6.46 13.90
C ARG A 429 -13.79 6.19 13.69
N THR A 430 -13.25 5.21 14.41
CA THR A 430 -11.87 4.73 14.25
C THR A 430 -11.54 4.44 12.78
N LEU A 431 -12.40 3.72 12.05
CA LEU A 431 -12.13 3.40 10.65
C LEU A 431 -12.14 4.63 9.73
N ALA A 432 -13.08 5.56 9.95
CA ALA A 432 -13.13 6.82 9.22
C ALA A 432 -11.87 7.66 9.45
N TYR A 433 -11.38 7.69 10.70
CA TYR A 433 -10.15 8.41 11.04
C TYR A 433 -8.92 7.74 10.45
N HIS A 434 -8.88 6.41 10.41
CA HIS A 434 -7.80 5.62 9.84
C HIS A 434 -7.65 5.85 8.34
N GLU A 435 -8.73 5.66 7.57
CA GLU A 435 -8.68 5.75 6.10
C GLU A 435 -8.76 7.20 5.59
N GLY A 436 -9.45 8.07 6.32
CA GLY A 436 -9.74 9.44 5.93
C GLY A 436 -8.95 10.47 6.73
N ILE A 437 -9.67 11.24 7.55
CA ILE A 437 -9.15 12.43 8.23
C ILE A 437 -9.07 12.14 9.74
N PRO A 438 -7.90 12.29 10.41
CA PRO A 438 -6.60 12.72 9.91
C PRO A 438 -5.63 11.59 9.53
N GLY A 439 -6.11 10.39 9.16
CA GLY A 439 -5.27 9.24 8.80
C GLY A 439 -4.72 9.28 7.37
N HIS A 440 -4.93 8.20 6.60
CA HIS A 440 -4.31 7.94 5.29
C HIS A 440 -4.53 9.08 4.29
N HIS A 441 -5.77 9.51 4.08
CA HIS A 441 -6.05 10.62 3.17
C HIS A 441 -5.27 11.89 3.54
N PHE A 442 -5.24 12.21 4.84
CA PHE A 442 -4.57 13.39 5.34
C PHE A 442 -3.06 13.32 5.12
N GLN A 443 -2.44 12.21 5.50
CA GLN A 443 -0.99 12.01 5.40
C GLN A 443 -0.51 11.92 3.95
N ILE A 444 -1.18 11.13 3.13
CA ILE A 444 -0.79 10.89 1.74
C ILE A 444 -1.06 12.14 0.90
N GLY A 445 -2.22 12.79 1.09
CA GLY A 445 -2.54 14.04 0.40
C GLY A 445 -1.50 15.13 0.67
N ILE A 446 -1.11 15.32 1.94
CA ILE A 446 -0.03 16.26 2.29
C ILE A 446 1.27 15.86 1.57
N ALA A 447 1.66 14.58 1.61
CA ALA A 447 2.89 14.11 0.98
C ALA A 447 2.92 14.35 -0.54
N GLN A 448 1.79 14.14 -1.23
CA GLN A 448 1.65 14.37 -2.68
C GLN A 448 1.75 15.86 -3.05
N GLU A 449 1.35 16.75 -2.14
CA GLU A 449 1.33 18.21 -2.35
C GLU A 449 2.63 18.91 -1.93
N LEU A 450 3.60 18.20 -1.36
CA LEU A 450 4.90 18.77 -0.97
C LEU A 450 5.68 19.27 -2.19
N GLN A 451 6.13 20.52 -2.13
CA GLN A 451 6.95 21.14 -3.17
C GLN A 451 8.44 21.14 -2.81
N GLY A 452 9.30 21.16 -3.81
CA GLY A 452 10.75 21.28 -3.63
C GLY A 452 11.47 19.98 -3.22
N LEU A 453 10.74 18.90 -2.96
CA LEU A 453 11.30 17.57 -2.75
C LEU A 453 11.49 16.83 -4.09
N PRO A 454 12.49 15.94 -4.19
CA PRO A 454 12.60 15.04 -5.34
C PRO A 454 11.39 14.12 -5.48
N THR A 455 11.02 13.75 -6.71
CA THR A 455 9.78 13.01 -6.96
C THR A 455 9.70 11.67 -6.23
N PHE A 456 10.82 10.98 -5.99
CA PHE A 456 10.80 9.73 -5.24
C PHE A 456 10.22 9.87 -3.82
N ARG A 457 10.31 11.06 -3.20
CA ARG A 457 9.80 11.33 -1.84
C ARG A 457 8.28 11.30 -1.76
N THR A 458 7.58 11.43 -2.88
CA THR A 458 6.11 11.41 -2.95
C THR A 458 5.56 10.05 -3.38
N VAL A 459 6.42 9.13 -3.85
CA VAL A 459 5.98 7.83 -4.41
C VAL A 459 6.53 6.61 -3.67
N ILE A 460 7.67 6.68 -2.98
CA ILE A 460 8.22 5.54 -2.24
C ILE A 460 7.40 5.32 -0.96
N PRO A 461 6.72 4.17 -0.81
CA PRO A 461 5.93 3.89 0.37
C PRO A 461 6.81 3.35 1.50
N PHE A 462 6.57 3.83 2.73
CA PHE A 462 7.10 3.22 3.95
C PHE A 462 5.91 2.76 4.80
N PRO A 463 5.50 1.47 4.70
CA PRO A 463 4.27 0.98 5.32
C PRO A 463 4.18 1.29 6.81
N THR A 464 5.25 1.11 7.58
CA THR A 464 5.24 1.43 9.01
C THR A 464 4.98 2.91 9.29
N TYR A 465 5.45 3.82 8.44
CA TYR A 465 5.20 5.25 8.62
C TYR A 465 3.73 5.57 8.37
N GLY A 466 3.18 5.14 7.23
CA GLY A 466 1.78 5.41 6.86
C GLY A 466 0.78 4.72 7.78
N GLU A 467 0.96 3.41 8.00
CA GLU A 467 0.07 2.61 8.85
C GLU A 467 0.21 2.99 10.33
N GLY A 468 1.44 3.33 10.76
CA GLY A 468 1.70 3.87 12.09
C GLY A 468 1.04 5.23 12.30
N TRP A 469 1.08 6.11 11.29
CA TRP A 469 0.40 7.40 11.31
C TRP A 469 -1.11 7.23 11.41
N ALA A 470 -1.72 6.39 10.56
CA ALA A 470 -3.16 6.17 10.58
C ALA A 470 -3.63 5.62 11.95
N LEU A 471 -2.90 4.66 12.52
CA LEU A 471 -3.22 4.14 13.86
C LEU A 471 -2.97 5.15 14.98
N TYR A 472 -1.95 6.02 14.84
CA TYR A 472 -1.74 7.16 15.73
C TYR A 472 -2.90 8.18 15.64
N ALA A 473 -3.40 8.45 14.44
CA ALA A 473 -4.48 9.39 14.16
C ALA A 473 -5.80 8.95 14.82
N GLU A 474 -6.08 7.64 14.88
CA GLU A 474 -7.22 7.10 15.62
C GLU A 474 -7.18 7.47 17.11
N ARG A 475 -6.03 7.25 17.76
CA ARG A 475 -5.83 7.65 19.16
C ARG A 475 -5.88 9.16 19.34
N LEU A 476 -5.28 9.92 18.43
CA LEU A 476 -5.32 11.37 18.46
C LEU A 476 -6.76 11.91 18.39
N ALA A 477 -7.62 11.36 17.53
CA ALA A 477 -9.02 11.78 17.44
C ALA A 477 -9.77 11.55 18.77
N SER A 478 -9.50 10.44 19.44
CA SER A 478 -10.00 10.16 20.80
C SER A 478 -9.51 11.21 21.81
N GLU A 479 -8.21 11.50 21.83
CA GLU A 479 -7.58 12.51 22.70
C GLU A 479 -8.12 13.94 22.46
N LEU A 480 -8.60 14.23 21.24
CA LEU A 480 -9.25 15.49 20.88
C LEU A 480 -10.75 15.52 21.20
N GLY A 481 -11.32 14.43 21.70
CA GLY A 481 -12.71 14.35 22.14
C GLY A 481 -13.73 14.04 21.05
N PHE A 482 -13.33 13.39 19.94
CA PHE A 482 -14.24 12.96 18.87
C PHE A 482 -14.91 11.61 19.12
N GLU A 483 -14.50 10.89 20.17
CA GLU A 483 -15.06 9.60 20.60
C GLU A 483 -15.65 9.75 22.02
N LYS A 484 -16.67 10.61 22.15
CA LYS A 484 -17.29 10.91 23.45
C LYS A 484 -18.13 9.76 24.00
N ASP A 485 -18.70 8.96 23.10
CA ASP A 485 -19.42 7.74 23.46
C ASP A 485 -18.37 6.70 23.91
N PRO A 486 -18.46 6.14 25.13
CA PRO A 486 -17.56 5.08 25.58
C PRO A 486 -17.48 3.88 24.63
N TYR A 487 -18.55 3.59 23.89
CA TYR A 487 -18.55 2.52 22.89
C TYR A 487 -17.71 2.87 21.66
N ASP A 488 -17.67 4.14 21.23
CA ASP A 488 -16.78 4.57 20.14
C ASP A 488 -15.30 4.33 20.52
N ASN A 489 -14.92 4.65 21.76
CA ASN A 489 -13.57 4.38 22.27
C ASN A 489 -13.29 2.87 22.43
N LEU A 490 -14.30 2.06 22.79
CA LEU A 490 -14.17 0.59 22.74
C LEU A 490 -13.94 0.08 21.31
N GLY A 491 -14.57 0.68 20.31
CA GLY A 491 -14.31 0.40 18.90
C GLY A 491 -12.88 0.71 18.50
N ARG A 492 -12.38 1.90 18.88
CA ARG A 492 -10.96 2.28 18.70
C ARG A 492 -10.01 1.30 19.37
N LEU A 493 -10.25 0.97 20.64
CA LEU A 493 -9.40 0.02 21.37
C LEU A 493 -9.45 -1.39 20.78
N ARG A 494 -10.60 -1.83 20.27
CA ARG A 494 -10.70 -3.10 19.52
C ARG A 494 -9.86 -3.06 18.24
N ALA A 495 -9.91 -1.95 17.50
CA ALA A 495 -9.08 -1.75 16.32
C ALA A 495 -7.58 -1.74 16.66
N GLU A 496 -7.19 -1.10 17.76
CA GLU A 496 -5.81 -1.07 18.27
C GLU A 496 -5.35 -2.45 18.76
N LEU A 497 -6.20 -3.18 19.49
CA LEU A 497 -5.96 -4.54 19.97
C LEU A 497 -5.69 -5.49 18.81
N PHE A 498 -6.48 -5.38 17.75
CA PHE A 498 -6.26 -6.14 16.52
C PHE A 498 -4.86 -5.90 15.91
N ARG A 499 -4.39 -4.65 15.87
CA ARG A 499 -3.01 -4.34 15.41
C ARG A 499 -1.93 -4.78 16.40
N ALA A 500 -2.21 -4.86 17.71
CA ALA A 500 -1.29 -5.48 18.67
C ALA A 500 -1.20 -7.00 18.49
N VAL A 501 -2.34 -7.67 18.29
CA VAL A 501 -2.41 -9.10 17.99
C VAL A 501 -1.65 -9.46 16.72
N ARG A 502 -1.67 -8.59 15.69
CA ARG A 502 -0.86 -8.76 14.47
C ARG A 502 0.62 -9.00 14.74
N LEU A 503 1.22 -8.30 15.71
CA LEU A 503 2.62 -8.51 16.10
C LEU A 503 2.83 -9.94 16.61
N VAL A 504 1.90 -10.45 17.42
CA VAL A 504 1.96 -11.77 18.05
C VAL A 504 1.77 -12.88 17.02
N VAL A 505 0.77 -12.78 16.15
CA VAL A 505 0.46 -13.85 15.20
C VAL A 505 1.43 -13.91 14.02
N ASP A 506 1.93 -12.77 13.54
CA ASP A 506 2.92 -12.73 12.45
C ASP A 506 4.23 -13.39 12.89
N THR A 507 4.79 -12.93 14.01
CA THR A 507 5.98 -13.57 14.64
C THR A 507 5.68 -14.99 15.12
N GLY A 508 4.45 -15.24 15.57
CA GLY A 508 3.95 -16.56 15.93
C GLY A 508 4.11 -17.54 14.78
N ILE A 509 3.62 -17.19 13.59
CA ILE A 509 3.65 -18.01 12.38
C ILE A 509 5.09 -18.16 11.85
N HIS A 510 5.81 -17.06 11.70
CA HIS A 510 7.05 -17.03 10.93
C HIS A 510 8.31 -17.34 11.75
N ASP A 511 8.30 -17.14 13.08
CA ASP A 511 9.45 -17.39 13.96
C ASP A 511 9.15 -18.50 15.00
N GLN A 512 8.00 -18.41 15.68
CA GLN A 512 7.57 -19.40 16.69
C GLN A 512 6.87 -20.64 16.11
N ARG A 513 6.76 -20.70 14.77
CA ARG A 513 6.21 -21.82 13.99
C ARG A 513 4.76 -22.21 14.34
N TRP A 514 3.94 -21.25 14.74
CA TRP A 514 2.51 -21.47 14.93
C TRP A 514 1.88 -21.94 13.62
N THR A 515 0.95 -22.87 13.72
CA THR A 515 0.09 -23.24 12.60
C THR A 515 -0.89 -22.12 12.28
N ARG A 516 -1.44 -22.15 11.07
CA ARG A 516 -2.54 -21.27 10.66
C ARG A 516 -3.69 -21.31 11.68
N GLU A 517 -4.06 -22.50 12.16
CA GLU A 517 -5.17 -22.71 13.09
C GLU A 517 -4.85 -22.16 14.49
N GLN A 518 -3.61 -22.28 14.97
CA GLN A 518 -3.18 -21.68 16.23
C GLN A 518 -3.29 -20.14 16.18
N ALA A 519 -2.82 -19.54 15.09
CA ALA A 519 -2.91 -18.09 14.89
C ALA A 519 -4.37 -17.61 14.79
N ILE A 520 -5.23 -18.34 14.06
CA ILE A 520 -6.68 -18.05 13.98
C ILE A 520 -7.32 -18.12 15.36
N SER A 521 -7.04 -19.18 16.12
CA SER A 521 -7.59 -19.37 17.46
C SER A 521 -7.16 -18.26 18.41
N TYR A 522 -5.88 -17.90 18.41
CA TYR A 522 -5.34 -16.83 19.24
C TYR A 522 -6.01 -15.49 18.92
N MET A 523 -6.03 -15.10 17.64
CA MET A 523 -6.59 -13.82 17.23
C MET A 523 -8.08 -13.74 17.55
N ARG A 524 -8.87 -14.75 17.17
CA ARG A 524 -10.32 -14.76 17.43
C ARG A 524 -10.64 -14.64 18.92
N ARG A 525 -9.98 -15.44 19.76
CA ARG A 525 -10.19 -15.41 21.22
C ARG A 525 -9.87 -14.04 21.83
N THR A 526 -8.84 -13.38 21.30
CA THR A 526 -8.33 -12.12 21.84
C THR A 526 -9.18 -10.93 21.40
N THR A 527 -9.55 -10.85 20.12
CA THR A 527 -10.18 -9.65 19.53
C THR A 527 -11.70 -9.72 19.46
N GLY A 528 -12.29 -10.92 19.50
CA GLY A 528 -13.72 -11.08 19.23
C GLY A 528 -14.10 -10.74 17.79
N MET A 529 -13.20 -10.94 16.83
CA MET A 529 -13.51 -10.79 15.40
C MET A 529 -14.20 -12.03 14.83
N ALA A 530 -14.94 -11.85 13.74
CA ALA A 530 -15.59 -12.95 13.04
C ALA A 530 -14.55 -13.95 12.49
N LEU A 531 -14.90 -15.23 12.45
CA LEU A 531 -13.97 -16.29 12.01
C LEU A 531 -13.53 -16.08 10.55
N SER A 532 -14.42 -15.62 9.68
CA SER A 532 -14.11 -15.29 8.28
C SER A 532 -12.99 -14.25 8.18
N ASP A 533 -13.12 -13.16 8.93
CA ASP A 533 -12.18 -12.04 8.90
C ASP A 533 -10.83 -12.45 9.47
N VAL A 534 -10.84 -13.13 10.62
CA VAL A 534 -9.62 -13.67 11.24
C VAL A 534 -8.92 -14.64 10.29
N THR A 535 -9.66 -15.51 9.62
CA THR A 535 -9.09 -16.45 8.66
C THR A 535 -8.42 -15.72 7.49
N ALA A 536 -9.10 -14.76 6.88
CA ALA A 536 -8.55 -13.97 5.77
C ALA A 536 -7.27 -13.20 6.19
N GLU A 537 -7.28 -12.64 7.40
CA GLU A 537 -6.13 -11.92 7.96
C GLU A 537 -4.93 -12.84 8.23
N ILE A 538 -5.13 -13.99 8.89
CA ILE A 538 -4.03 -14.95 9.11
C ILE A 538 -3.45 -15.44 7.78
N GLU A 539 -4.31 -15.77 6.82
CA GLU A 539 -3.87 -16.20 5.49
C GLU A 539 -3.11 -15.11 4.72
N ARG A 540 -3.47 -13.83 4.90
CA ARG A 540 -2.71 -12.69 4.40
C ARG A 540 -1.32 -12.62 5.02
N TYR A 541 -1.18 -12.80 6.33
CA TYR A 541 0.12 -12.69 7.01
C TYR A 541 1.09 -13.77 6.52
N ILE A 542 0.58 -14.98 6.26
CA ILE A 542 1.34 -16.10 5.70
C ILE A 542 2.02 -15.75 4.36
N VAL A 543 1.37 -14.96 3.51
CA VAL A 543 1.90 -14.58 2.18
C VAL A 543 2.53 -13.18 2.15
N MET A 544 2.46 -12.44 3.26
CA MET A 544 3.03 -11.10 3.45
C MET A 544 3.79 -11.00 4.78
N PRO A 545 4.84 -11.82 4.98
CA PRO A 545 5.55 -11.92 6.26
C PRO A 545 6.06 -10.55 6.72
N GLY A 546 5.80 -10.20 7.98
CA GLY A 546 6.29 -8.98 8.61
C GLY A 546 5.47 -7.72 8.31
N GLN A 547 4.64 -7.70 7.27
CA GLN A 547 3.83 -6.52 6.92
C GLN A 547 2.83 -6.17 8.02
N ALA A 548 2.23 -7.17 8.66
CA ALA A 548 1.28 -6.98 9.74
C ALA A 548 1.91 -6.30 10.97
N CYS A 549 3.24 -6.39 11.13
CA CYS A 549 3.96 -5.74 12.21
C CYS A 549 4.09 -4.22 12.03
N ALA A 550 3.90 -3.72 10.81
CA ALA A 550 4.18 -2.34 10.47
C ALA A 550 3.33 -1.32 11.25
N TYR A 551 2.05 -1.66 11.44
CA TYR A 551 1.02 -0.81 12.04
C TYR A 551 1.38 -0.39 13.47
N LYS A 552 1.50 -1.38 14.37
CA LYS A 552 1.66 -1.11 15.80
C LYS A 552 3.07 -0.63 16.13
N VAL A 553 4.10 -1.13 15.44
CA VAL A 553 5.48 -0.62 15.58
C VAL A 553 5.55 0.87 15.19
N GLY A 554 4.92 1.24 14.07
CA GLY A 554 4.86 2.63 13.62
C GLY A 554 4.14 3.55 14.61
N MET A 555 2.95 3.16 15.06
CA MET A 555 2.17 3.93 16.05
C MET A 555 2.98 4.14 17.34
N LEU A 556 3.61 3.09 17.86
CA LEU A 556 4.39 3.15 19.08
C LEU A 556 5.59 4.08 18.94
N LYS A 557 6.31 4.04 17.81
CA LYS A 557 7.42 4.96 17.56
C LYS A 557 6.93 6.41 17.48
N ILE A 558 5.82 6.70 16.80
CA ILE A 558 5.28 8.06 16.72
C ILE A 558 4.87 8.56 18.13
N LEU A 559 4.23 7.72 18.94
CA LEU A 559 3.88 8.05 20.33
C LEU A 559 5.12 8.28 21.20
N GLU A 560 6.14 7.43 21.08
CA GLU A 560 7.43 7.58 21.76
C GLU A 560 8.08 8.93 21.41
N LEU A 561 8.13 9.28 20.13
CA LEU A 561 8.70 10.55 19.64
C LEU A 561 7.89 11.76 20.12
N ARG A 562 6.55 11.66 20.13
CA ARG A 562 5.66 12.70 20.66
C ARG A 562 5.92 12.94 22.14
N GLU A 563 6.01 11.87 22.92
CA GLU A 563 6.24 11.94 24.36
C GLU A 563 7.63 12.49 24.68
N ARG A 564 8.66 12.06 23.94
CA ARG A 564 10.00 12.63 24.03
C ARG A 564 10.02 14.13 23.75
N ALA A 565 9.31 14.58 22.71
CA ALA A 565 9.20 16.00 22.38
C ALA A 565 8.48 16.79 23.49
N LYS A 566 7.39 16.26 24.04
CA LYS A 566 6.69 16.85 25.19
C LYS A 566 7.61 17.04 26.39
N GLN A 567 8.32 15.98 26.79
CA GLN A 567 9.22 16.00 27.94
C GLN A 567 10.37 16.98 27.75
N GLN A 568 10.97 17.01 26.55
CA GLN A 568 12.14 17.85 26.29
C GLN A 568 11.82 19.33 26.06
N LEU A 569 10.63 19.65 25.55
CA LEU A 569 10.22 21.04 25.28
C LEU A 569 9.36 21.63 26.40
N GLY A 570 8.74 20.80 27.24
CA GLY A 570 7.89 21.25 28.34
C GLY A 570 6.80 22.21 27.86
N PRO A 571 6.65 23.40 28.48
CA PRO A 571 5.69 24.42 28.03
C PRO A 571 5.88 24.91 26.58
N LYS A 572 7.06 24.72 25.98
CA LYS A 572 7.34 25.09 24.58
C LYS A 572 6.82 24.05 23.57
N PHE A 573 6.31 22.90 24.03
CA PHE A 573 5.74 21.88 23.16
C PHE A 573 4.42 22.35 22.55
N ASP A 574 4.33 22.32 21.22
CA ASP A 574 3.09 22.51 20.47
C ASP A 574 2.83 21.25 19.62
N LEU A 575 1.64 20.66 19.78
CA LEU A 575 1.26 19.44 19.06
C LEU A 575 1.25 19.65 17.54
N ARG A 576 0.91 20.86 17.09
CA ARG A 576 0.86 21.22 15.67
C ARG A 576 2.25 21.27 15.06
N ASP A 577 3.23 21.75 15.82
CA ASP A 577 4.62 21.80 15.38
C ASP A 577 5.23 20.40 15.31
N PHE A 578 4.85 19.52 16.25
CA PHE A 578 5.21 18.11 16.19
C PHE A 578 4.63 17.43 14.94
N HIS A 579 3.34 17.61 14.66
CA HIS A 579 2.73 17.03 13.44
C HIS A 579 3.32 17.60 12.15
N ASP A 580 3.67 18.89 12.12
CA ASP A 580 4.39 19.49 10.99
C ASP A 580 5.74 18.79 10.77
N ALA A 581 6.51 18.53 11.83
CA ALA A 581 7.79 17.82 11.74
C ALA A 581 7.64 16.40 11.19
N VAL A 582 6.57 15.70 11.56
CA VAL A 582 6.26 14.36 11.04
C VAL A 582 5.83 14.44 9.56
N LEU A 583 4.82 15.25 9.23
CA LEU A 583 4.13 15.20 7.94
C LEU A 583 4.82 15.93 6.79
N LYS A 584 5.60 16.99 7.06
CA LYS A 584 6.19 17.84 5.99
C LYS A 584 7.40 17.23 5.28
N ASN A 585 7.66 15.95 5.52
CA ASN A 585 8.78 15.22 4.94
C ASN A 585 8.34 13.98 4.15
N GLY A 586 7.04 13.83 3.85
CA GLY A 586 6.53 12.64 3.16
C GLY A 586 6.79 11.35 3.96
N GLY A 587 6.71 10.19 3.29
CA GLY A 587 7.03 8.92 3.92
C GLY A 587 8.50 8.84 4.34
N LEU A 588 8.77 8.27 5.52
CA LEU A 588 10.12 8.11 6.06
C LEU A 588 10.31 6.74 6.73
N PRO A 589 11.49 6.11 6.62
CA PRO A 589 11.92 5.09 7.59
C PRO A 589 11.86 5.66 9.01
N LEU A 590 11.46 4.86 9.99
CA LEU A 590 11.32 5.32 11.38
C LEU A 590 12.62 5.83 11.99
N GLU A 591 13.75 5.22 11.65
CA GLU A 591 15.08 5.68 12.09
C GLU A 591 15.37 7.10 11.60
N ILE A 592 14.91 7.45 10.39
CA ILE A 592 15.05 8.80 9.83
C ILE A 592 14.00 9.74 10.42
N LEU A 593 12.76 9.28 10.62
CA LEU A 593 11.71 10.07 11.30
C LEU A 593 12.16 10.48 12.72
N GLU A 594 12.80 9.57 13.45
CA GLU A 594 13.36 9.86 14.77
C GLU A 594 14.42 10.96 14.70
N GLN A 595 15.31 10.92 13.69
CA GLN A 595 16.28 12.00 13.46
C GLN A 595 15.58 13.34 13.19
N VAL A 596 14.55 13.35 12.34
CA VAL A 596 13.78 14.57 12.00
C VAL A 596 13.13 15.17 13.24
N VAL A 597 12.49 14.36 14.09
CA VAL A 597 11.89 14.84 15.34
C VAL A 597 12.96 15.35 16.32
N ASN A 598 14.09 14.64 16.44
CA ASN A 598 15.18 15.10 17.31
C ASN A 598 15.77 16.44 16.83
N ASP A 599 15.90 16.65 15.53
CA ASP A 599 16.36 17.93 14.96
C ASP A 599 15.32 19.05 15.18
N TYR A 600 14.03 18.75 15.06
CA TYR A 600 12.94 19.66 15.47
C TYR A 600 13.06 20.09 16.93
N ILE A 601 13.26 19.14 17.85
CA ILE A 601 13.41 19.44 19.29
C ILE A 601 14.63 20.35 19.53
N LYS A 602 15.77 20.06 18.88
CA LYS A 602 16.99 20.89 19.00
C LYS A 602 16.75 22.32 18.52
N VAL A 603 16.13 22.50 17.36
CA VAL A 603 15.83 23.82 16.79
C VAL A 603 14.89 24.60 17.72
N LYS A 604 13.84 23.95 18.24
CA LYS A 604 12.91 24.60 19.19
C LYS A 604 13.56 24.97 20.52
N LYS A 605 14.50 24.17 21.01
CA LYS A 605 15.29 24.50 22.21
C LYS A 605 16.21 25.70 21.97
N ALA A 606 16.85 25.79 20.79
CA ALA A 606 17.79 26.85 20.47
C ALA A 606 17.11 28.19 20.17
N ALA A 607 15.87 28.18 19.69
CA ALA A 607 15.10 29.39 19.36
C ALA A 607 14.56 30.13 20.59
N ALA A 608 14.85 29.67 21.81
CA ALA A 608 14.13 30.05 23.01
C ALA A 608 15.01 29.97 24.25
#